data_AF-A0A8C1W759-F1
#
_entry.id   AF-A0A8C1W759-F1
#
_cell.length_a   1.000
_cell.length_b   1.000
_cell.length_c   1.000
_cell.angle_alpha   90.00
_cell.angle_beta   90.00
_cell.angle_gamma   90.00
#
_symmetry.space_group_name_H-M   'P 1'
#
loop_
_entity.id
_entity.type
_entity.pdbx_description
1 polymer ?
#
loop_
_entity_poly.entity_id
_entity_poly.type
_entity_poly.pdbx_seq_one_letter_code
_entity_poly.pdbx_strand_id
1 'polypeptide(L)' 'MKQYLTFSSVLYDCGFTDEGCAALTSALRSNPSHLRELYLSGNKLGDSRVKLLTDLKDDPHYKLETIYYCEYIIT' A
#
# COMPACT_ATOMS: atom_id res chain seq x y z
N MET A 1 14.17 23.53 -7.52
CA MET A 1 12.96 22.74 -7.80
C MET A 1 13.31 21.27 -7.62
N LYS A 2 12.97 20.66 -6.47
CA LYS A 2 13.27 19.24 -6.24
C LYS A 2 12.24 18.41 -6.99
N GLN A 3 12.62 17.88 -8.15
CA GLN A 3 11.84 16.84 -8.82
C GLN A 3 12.08 15.55 -8.02
N TYR A 4 11.24 15.31 -7.02
CA TYR A 4 11.21 14.02 -6.35
C TYR A 4 10.51 13.05 -7.31
N LEU A 5 11.27 12.14 -7.92
CA LEU A 5 10.70 10.92 -8.48
C LEU A 5 10.22 10.08 -7.28
N THR A 6 8.99 10.30 -6.80
CA THR A 6 8.33 9.32 -5.95
C THR A 6 8.03 8.10 -6.82
N PHE A 7 8.60 6.94 -6.47
CA PHE A 7 8.23 5.69 -7.11
C PHE A 7 6.83 5.33 -6.61
N SER A 8 5.89 5.20 -7.54
CA SER A 8 4.50 4.82 -7.26
C SER A 8 4.20 3.45 -7.89
N SER A 9 3.29 2.71 -7.25
CA SER A 9 2.81 1.42 -7.77
C SER A 9 1.29 1.42 -7.83
N VAL A 10 0.74 0.84 -8.89
CA VAL A 10 -0.70 0.80 -9.17
C VAL A 10 -1.15 -0.65 -9.28
N LEU A 11 -2.07 -1.03 -8.41
CA LEU A 11 -2.79 -2.29 -8.41
C LEU A 11 -4.28 -1.95 -8.51
N TYR A 12 -4.84 -2.02 -9.72
CA TYR A 12 -6.23 -1.66 -9.98
C TYR A 12 -7.02 -2.90 -10.40
N ASP A 13 -8.14 -3.16 -9.71
CA ASP A 13 -9.11 -4.23 -10.01
C ASP A 13 -8.43 -5.56 -10.42
N CYS A 14 -7.38 -5.95 -9.70
CA CYS A 14 -6.55 -7.11 -10.03
C CYS A 14 -6.84 -8.31 -9.13
N GLY A 15 -7.93 -8.25 -8.37
CA GLY A 15 -8.25 -9.26 -7.36
C GLY A 15 -7.22 -9.29 -6.24
N PHE A 16 -6.64 -8.14 -5.87
CA PHE A 16 -5.65 -8.06 -4.80
C PHE A 16 -6.24 -8.61 -3.50
N THR A 17 -5.68 -9.73 -3.00
CA THR A 17 -6.21 -10.45 -1.85
C THR A 17 -5.53 -10.03 -0.55
N ASP A 18 -6.11 -10.48 0.56
CA ASP A 18 -5.55 -10.34 1.90
C ASP A 18 -4.13 -10.90 2.01
N GLU A 19 -3.88 -12.06 1.41
CA GLU A 19 -2.55 -12.67 1.36
C GLU A 19 -1.58 -11.80 0.56
N GLY A 20 -2.07 -11.14 -0.50
CA GLY A 20 -1.32 -10.16 -1.27
C GLY A 20 -0.85 -8.97 -0.41
N CYS A 21 -1.71 -8.43 0.45
CA CYS A 21 -1.35 -7.37 1.40
C CYS A 21 -0.23 -7.81 2.37
N ALA A 22 -0.33 -9.01 2.93
CA ALA A 22 0.68 -9.54 3.86
C ALA A 22 2.02 -9.80 3.15
N ALA A 23 1.98 -10.41 1.97
CA ALA A 23 3.15 -10.66 1.15
C ALA A 23 3.85 -9.35 0.73
N LEU A 24 3.09 -8.36 0.28
CA LEU A 24 3.62 -7.04 -0.07
C LEU A 24 4.27 -6.36 1.13
N THR A 25 3.61 -6.38 2.29
CA THR A 25 4.14 -5.83 3.54
C THR A 25 5.47 -6.48 3.94
N SER A 26 5.54 -7.82 3.86
CA SER A 26 6.77 -8.57 4.14
C SER A 26 7.88 -8.24 3.14
N ALA A 27 7.56 -8.16 1.84
CA ALA A 27 8.51 -7.82 0.80
C ALA A 27 9.08 -6.40 0.96
N LEU A 28 8.24 -5.42 1.29
CA LEU A 28 8.66 -4.03 1.53
C LEU A 28 9.55 -3.89 2.77
N ARG A 29 9.28 -4.65 3.84
CA ARG A 29 10.16 -4.69 5.02
C ARG A 29 11.49 -5.40 4.75
N SER A 30 11.46 -6.52 4.03
CA SER A 30 12.66 -7.30 3.73
C SER A 30 13.57 -6.62 2.70
N ASN A 31 12.98 -5.81 1.81
CA ASN A 31 13.71 -5.03 0.82
C ASN A 31 13.10 -3.62 0.76
N PRO A 32 13.58 -2.70 1.62
CA PRO A 32 13.07 -1.34 1.71
C PRO A 32 13.22 -0.63 0.36
N SER A 33 12.12 -0.58 -0.39
CA SER A 33 12.13 0.04 -1.71
C SER A 33 12.01 1.57 -1.62
N HIS A 34 12.22 2.24 -2.74
CA HIS A 34 11.92 3.67 -2.88
C HIS A 34 10.44 3.95 -3.14
N LEU A 35 9.57 2.94 -3.04
CA LEU A 35 8.13 3.13 -3.15
C LEU A 35 7.64 4.03 -2.01
N ARG A 36 6.86 5.05 -2.36
CA ARG A 36 6.27 6.00 -1.42
C ARG A 36 4.76 6.12 -1.56
N GLU A 37 4.25 5.79 -2.74
CA GLU A 37 2.85 5.93 -3.09
C GLU A 37 2.32 4.59 -3.62
N LEU A 38 1.19 4.14 -3.07
CA LEU A 38 0.55 2.88 -3.47
C LEU A 38 -0.92 3.12 -3.80
N TYR A 39 -1.33 2.74 -5.01
CA TYR A 39 -2.71 2.84 -5.47
C TYR A 39 -3.34 1.45 -5.52
N LEU A 40 -4.42 1.24 -4.76
CA LEU A 40 -5.13 -0.04 -4.59
C LEU A 40 -6.61 0.04 -4.99
N SER A 41 -7.02 1.14 -5.62
CA SER A 41 -8.42 1.36 -6.00
C SER A 41 -8.96 0.22 -6.87
N GLY A 42 -10.27 -0.05 -6.78
CA GLY A 42 -10.91 -1.15 -7.50
C GLY A 42 -10.71 -2.54 -6.87
N ASN A 43 -9.88 -2.69 -5.84
CA ASN A 43 -9.79 -3.95 -5.09
C ASN A 43 -10.71 -3.92 -3.86
N LYS A 44 -11.31 -5.08 -3.54
CA LYS A 44 -12.11 -5.27 -2.33
C LYS A 44 -11.22 -5.65 -1.16
N LEU A 45 -10.62 -4.65 -0.52
CA LEU A 45 -9.76 -4.85 0.64
C LEU A 45 -10.59 -4.73 1.93
N GLY A 46 -10.40 -5.68 2.85
CA GLY A 46 -10.97 -5.56 4.19
C GLY A 46 -10.23 -4.53 5.05
N ASP A 47 -10.95 -3.83 5.93
CA ASP A 47 -10.43 -2.76 6.79
C ASP A 47 -9.20 -3.19 7.61
N SER A 48 -9.20 -4.43 8.10
CA SER A 48 -8.09 -4.98 8.88
C SER A 48 -6.77 -5.09 8.09
N ARG A 49 -6.83 -5.17 6.76
CA ARG A 49 -5.66 -5.30 5.87
C ARG A 49 -5.19 -3.97 5.32
N VAL A 50 -6.11 -3.05 5.06
CA VAL A 50 -5.78 -1.64 4.83
C VAL A 50 -4.98 -1.10 6.02
N LYS A 51 -5.35 -1.50 7.25
CA LYS A 51 -4.59 -1.16 8.46
C LYS A 51 -3.15 -1.68 8.42
N LEU A 52 -2.90 -2.94 8.01
CA LEU A 52 -1.53 -3.47 7.89
C LEU A 52 -0.65 -2.64 6.95
N LEU A 53 -1.20 -2.21 5.81
CA LEU A 53 -0.49 -1.36 4.87
C LEU A 53 -0.32 0.07 5.40
N THR A 54 -1.27 0.56 6.20
CA THR A 54 -1.19 1.88 6.82
C THR A 54 -0.17 1.92 7.96
N ASP A 55 -0.02 0.82 8.69
CA ASP A 55 1.02 0.67 9.73
C ASP A 55 2.44 0.76 9.14
N LEU A 56 2.62 0.50 7.82
CA LEU A 56 3.89 0.74 7.12
C LEU A 56 4.25 2.23 6.97
N LYS A 57 3.35 3.16 7.27
CA LYS A 57 3.70 4.59 7.30
C LYS A 57 4.55 4.93 8.52
N ASP A 58 4.31 4.23 9.62
CA ASP A 58 4.96 4.43 10.91
C ASP A 58 6.05 3.39 11.19
N ASP A 59 6.32 2.51 10.23
CA ASP A 59 7.33 1.47 10.35
C ASP A 59 8.76 2.06 10.28
N PRO A 60 9.66 1.69 11.20
CA PRO A 60 11.01 2.25 11.25
C PRO A 60 11.90 1.76 10.09
N HIS A 61 11.56 0.66 9.44
CA HIS A 61 12.35 0.03 8.38
C HIS A 61 11.90 0.41 6.97
N TYR A 62 10.65 0.84 6.83
CA TYR A 62 10.09 1.24 5.55
C TYR A 62 9.06 2.34 5.77
N LYS A 63 9.11 3.40 4.95
CA LYS A 63 8.21 4.55 5.10
C LYS A 63 7.38 4.73 3.85
N LEU A 64 6.15 4.24 3.90
CA LEU A 64 5.13 4.57 2.91
C LEU A 64 4.56 5.96 3.25
N GLU A 65 4.37 6.82 2.25
CA GLU A 65 3.86 8.18 2.48
C GLU A 65 2.36 8.23 2.24
N THR A 66 1.92 7.68 1.10
CA THR A 66 0.53 7.76 0.68
C THR A 66 0.01 6.41 0.18
N ILE A 67 -1.22 6.09 0.58
CA ILE A 67 -1.98 4.95 0.07
C ILE A 67 -3.29 5.50 -0.47
N TYR A 68 -3.63 5.14 -1.70
CA TYR A 68 -4.89 5.48 -2.35
C TYR A 68 -5.71 4.22 -2.49
N TYR A 69 -6.77 4.09 -1.70
CA TYR A 69 -7.76 3.03 -1.83
C TYR A 69 -9.15 3.69 -1.77
N CYS A 70 -10.10 3.21 -2.57
CA CYS A 70 -11.48 3.66 -2.46
C CYS A 70 -12.18 2.77 -1.43
N GLU A 71 -12.55 3.33 -0.29
CA GLU A 71 -13.52 2.70 0.61
C GLU A 71 -14.86 2.64 -0.11
N TYR A 72 -15.24 1.45 -0.60
CA TYR A 72 -16.65 1.17 -0.80
C TYR A 72 -17.25 0.93 0.59
N ILE A 73 -17.62 2.02 1.27
CA ILE A 73 -18.47 1.93 2.45
C ILE A 73 -19.82 1.38 1.98
N ILE A 74 -20.06 0.10 2.18
CA ILE A 74 -21.41 -0.47 2.23
C ILE A 74 -21.74 -0.60 3.71
N THR A 75 -22.18 0.50 4.33
CA THR A 75 -22.94 0.47 5.58
C THR A 75 -24.42 0.35 5.28
#